data_AF-A0A835H6J7-F1
#
_entry.id   AF-A0A835H6J7-F1
#
_cell.length_a   1.000
_cell.length_b   1.000
_cell.length_c   1.000
_cell.angle_alpha   90.00
_cell.angle_beta   90.00
_cell.angle_gamma   90.00
#
_symmetry.space_group_name_H-M   'P 1'
#
loop_
_entity.id
_entity.type
_entity.pdbx_description
1 polymer ?
#
loop_
_entity_poly.entity_id
_entity_poly.type
_entity_poly.pdbx_seq_one_letter_code
_entity_poly.pdbx_strand_id
1 'polypeptide(L)'
;MSVIDILTRVESICKKYDKYDIDKQKDGNLAGAGDDAFARLYAAFETDIDATLQKSDAAASEKNRAAAVALNAEIRRTKARLLEEVPKLDRLTLKKDEGLAVISEGLETLKNMAGDMNEELDRQVPLVDEIDSKVDRATSDLKNTNVRLKHTVTQLRSSRNFCIDIILLCVILGIAAYLYNTDRQYHGCAEEVKWS
;
A
#
# COMPACT_ATOMS: atom_id res chain seq x y z
N MET A 1 -11.67 4.61 13.01
CA MET A 1 -10.25 4.68 12.60
C MET A 1 -9.97 6.11 12.23
N SER A 2 -9.18 6.81 13.04
CA SER A 2 -8.87 8.24 12.83
C SER A 2 -7.80 8.39 11.75
N VAL A 3 -7.75 9.55 11.07
CA VAL A 3 -6.68 9.90 10.13
C VAL A 3 -5.30 9.82 10.80
N ILE A 4 -5.23 10.12 12.09
CA ILE A 4 -4.01 9.99 12.93
C ILE A 4 -3.59 8.52 13.10
N ASP A 5 -4.54 7.59 13.22
CA ASP A 5 -4.24 6.16 13.31
C ASP A 5 -3.67 5.62 11.99
N ILE A 6 -4.09 6.20 10.87
CA ILE A 6 -3.61 5.82 9.53
C ILE A 6 -2.19 6.35 9.33
N LEU A 7 -1.94 7.64 9.65
CA LEU A 7 -0.62 8.27 9.56
C LEU A 7 0.44 7.51 10.37
N THR A 8 0.15 7.18 11.63
CA THR A 8 1.08 6.45 12.50
C THR A 8 1.35 5.03 12.02
N ARG A 9 0.34 4.34 11.45
CA ARG A 9 0.53 3.02 10.85
C ARG A 9 1.36 3.07 9.57
N VAL A 10 1.13 4.05 8.70
CA VAL A 10 1.93 4.26 7.49
C VAL A 10 3.39 4.54 7.86
N GLU A 11 3.63 5.42 8.84
CA GLU A 11 4.98 5.73 9.32
C GLU A 11 5.69 4.48 9.90
N SER A 12 4.97 3.68 10.69
CA SER A 12 5.50 2.40 11.19
C SER A 12 5.81 1.40 10.08
N ILE A 13 5.04 1.39 8.99
CA ILE A 13 5.28 0.53 7.83
C ILE A 13 6.52 1.03 7.08
N CYS A 14 6.61 2.32 6.76
CA CYS A 14 7.78 2.91 6.12
C CYS A 14 9.06 2.60 6.90
N LYS A 15 9.04 2.79 8.23
CA LYS A 15 10.17 2.50 9.11
C LYS A 15 10.58 1.01 9.13
N LYS A 16 9.63 0.09 8.95
CA LYS A 16 9.92 -1.36 8.90
C LYS A 16 10.65 -1.74 7.59
N TYR A 17 10.38 -1.01 6.51
CA TYR A 17 10.98 -1.25 5.19
C TYR A 17 12.19 -0.37 4.88
N ASP A 18 12.49 0.63 5.71
CA ASP A 18 13.69 1.48 5.62
C ASP A 18 15.00 0.69 5.46
N LYS A 19 15.07 -0.53 6.03
CA LYS A 19 16.24 -1.42 5.87
C LYS A 19 16.46 -1.92 4.44
N TYR A 20 15.48 -1.82 3.56
CA TYR A 20 15.59 -2.23 2.15
C TYR A 20 15.88 -1.06 1.21
N ASP A 21 16.01 0.15 1.75
CA ASP A 21 16.38 1.34 0.99
C ASP A 21 17.85 1.22 0.55
N ILE A 22 18.03 0.89 -0.73
CA ILE A 22 19.34 0.64 -1.34
C ILE A 22 20.21 1.90 -1.30
N ASP A 23 19.61 3.09 -1.40
CA ASP A 23 20.34 4.36 -1.39
C ASP A 23 20.87 4.69 0.02
N LYS A 24 20.08 4.47 1.07
CA LYS A 24 20.55 4.55 2.47
C LYS A 24 21.62 3.52 2.80
N GLN A 25 21.51 2.30 2.25
CA GLN A 25 22.55 1.30 2.43
C GLN A 25 23.82 1.64 1.65
N LYS A 26 23.71 2.30 0.49
CA LYS A 26 24.86 2.68 -0.33
C LYS A 26 25.81 3.60 0.43
N ASP A 27 25.30 4.55 1.20
CA ASP A 27 26.13 5.44 2.02
C ASP A 27 26.83 4.73 3.19
N GLY A 28 26.27 3.62 3.70
CA GLY A 28 26.89 2.77 4.72
C GLY A 28 27.81 1.68 4.16
N ASN A 29 27.50 1.14 2.98
CA ASN A 29 28.19 0.04 2.30
C ASN A 29 29.18 0.48 1.22
N LEU A 30 29.27 1.77 0.86
CA LEU A 30 30.38 2.27 0.01
C LEU A 30 31.74 2.07 0.70
N ALA A 31 31.76 1.92 2.03
CA ALA A 31 32.95 1.47 2.77
C ALA A 31 33.19 -0.06 2.71
N GLY A 32 32.20 -0.87 2.31
CA GLY A 32 32.24 -2.35 2.32
C GLY A 32 32.15 -3.03 0.96
N ALA A 33 31.67 -2.36 -0.09
CA ALA A 33 31.66 -2.87 -1.46
C ALA A 33 33.08 -2.95 -2.06
N GLY A 34 34.03 -2.19 -1.51
CA GLY A 34 35.46 -2.32 -1.75
C GLY A 34 36.20 -3.26 -0.79
N ASP A 35 35.50 -3.86 0.18
CA ASP A 35 36.10 -4.72 1.23
C ASP A 35 35.54 -6.15 1.19
N ASP A 36 35.18 -6.63 0.00
CA ASP A 36 34.94 -8.06 -0.20
C ASP A 36 36.27 -8.81 -0.12
N ALA A 37 36.31 -9.85 0.71
CA ALA A 37 37.47 -10.72 0.90
C ALA A 37 38.04 -11.26 -0.42
N PHE A 38 37.20 -11.47 -1.43
CA PHE A 38 37.64 -11.83 -2.78
C PHE A 38 38.46 -10.71 -3.43
N ALA A 39 37.93 -9.48 -3.47
CA ALA A 39 38.60 -8.33 -4.10
C ALA A 39 39.96 -8.04 -3.44
N ARG A 40 40.05 -8.17 -2.11
CA ARG A 40 41.32 -7.99 -1.38
C ARG A 40 42.36 -9.04 -1.73
N LEU A 41 41.96 -10.31 -1.72
CA LEU A 41 42.86 -11.42 -2.07
C LEU A 41 43.27 -11.35 -3.54
N TYR A 42 42.35 -11.03 -4.43
CA TYR A 42 42.63 -10.87 -5.86
C TYR A 42 43.64 -9.75 -6.12
N ALA A 43 43.45 -8.57 -5.51
CA ALA A 43 44.37 -7.44 -5.66
C ALA A 43 45.77 -7.74 -5.09
N ALA A 44 45.83 -8.43 -3.94
CA ALA A 44 47.11 -8.89 -3.38
C ALA A 44 47.81 -9.91 -4.30
N PHE A 45 47.03 -10.84 -4.86
CA PHE A 45 47.52 -11.85 -5.81
C PHE A 45 48.06 -11.23 -7.11
N GLU A 46 47.36 -10.24 -7.68
CA GLU A 46 47.83 -9.46 -8.83
C GLU A 46 49.15 -8.75 -8.52
N THR A 47 49.22 -8.08 -7.35
CA THR A 47 50.44 -7.38 -6.91
C THR A 47 51.63 -8.34 -6.80
N ASP A 48 51.42 -9.53 -6.24
CA ASP A 48 52.47 -10.55 -6.09
C ASP A 48 52.89 -11.15 -7.45
N ILE A 49 51.96 -11.30 -8.40
CA ILE A 49 52.27 -11.71 -9.78
C ILE A 49 53.14 -10.66 -10.46
N ASP A 50 52.73 -9.39 -10.43
CA ASP A 50 53.47 -8.29 -11.09
C ASP A 50 54.87 -8.14 -10.50
N ALA A 51 55.00 -8.19 -9.18
CA ALA A 51 56.29 -8.16 -8.50
C ALA A 51 57.17 -9.36 -8.88
N THR A 52 56.58 -10.55 -9.04
CA THR A 52 57.30 -11.76 -9.45
C THR A 52 57.74 -11.68 -10.91
N LEU A 53 56.91 -11.13 -11.80
CA LEU A 53 57.24 -10.90 -13.19
C LEU A 53 58.41 -9.92 -13.33
N GLN A 54 58.34 -8.77 -12.67
CA GLN A 54 59.45 -7.81 -12.64
C GLN A 54 60.76 -8.43 -12.14
N LYS A 55 60.68 -9.28 -11.10
CA LYS A 55 61.86 -10.02 -10.60
C LYS A 55 62.39 -11.03 -11.61
N SER A 56 61.52 -11.68 -12.38
CA SER A 56 61.93 -12.61 -13.44
C SER A 56 62.63 -11.89 -14.59
N ASP A 57 62.16 -10.72 -14.98
CA ASP A 57 62.81 -9.88 -16.00
C ASP A 57 64.17 -9.35 -15.53
N ALA A 58 64.25 -8.92 -14.26
CA ALA A 58 65.52 -8.55 -13.63
C ALA A 58 66.49 -9.74 -13.60
N ALA A 59 66.03 -10.94 -13.24
CA ALA A 59 66.86 -12.15 -13.22
C ALA A 59 67.34 -12.56 -14.63
N ALA A 60 66.55 -12.32 -15.67
CA ALA A 60 66.90 -12.64 -17.06
C ALA A 60 68.00 -11.74 -17.62
N SER A 61 68.05 -10.48 -17.19
CA SER A 61 69.06 -9.50 -17.62
C SER A 61 70.28 -9.41 -16.70
N GLU A 62 70.27 -10.12 -15.56
CA GLU A 62 71.32 -10.11 -14.56
C GLU A 62 72.61 -10.81 -15.05
N LYS A 63 73.75 -10.14 -14.90
CA LYS A 63 75.07 -10.64 -15.34
C LYS A 63 75.83 -11.31 -14.20
N ASN A 64 75.50 -10.98 -12.95
CA ASN A 64 76.11 -11.61 -11.79
C ASN A 64 75.42 -12.94 -11.48
N ARG A 65 76.12 -14.06 -11.71
CA ARG A 65 75.62 -15.42 -11.47
C ARG A 65 75.09 -15.63 -10.04
N ALA A 66 75.74 -15.06 -9.02
CA ALA A 66 75.29 -15.18 -7.64
C ALA A 66 73.97 -14.43 -7.40
N ALA A 67 73.85 -13.21 -7.94
CA ALA A 67 72.62 -12.41 -7.86
C ALA A 67 71.46 -13.06 -8.63
N ALA A 68 71.72 -13.58 -9.83
CA ALA A 68 70.72 -14.30 -10.63
C ALA A 68 70.19 -15.54 -9.90
N VAL A 69 71.05 -16.30 -9.22
CA VAL A 69 70.63 -17.47 -8.42
C VAL A 69 69.77 -17.04 -7.23
N ALA A 70 70.12 -15.95 -6.55
CA ALA A 70 69.33 -15.42 -5.43
C ALA A 70 67.92 -14.98 -5.88
N LEU A 71 67.82 -14.22 -6.98
CA LEU A 71 66.54 -13.79 -7.58
C LEU A 71 65.70 -15.00 -8.01
N ASN A 72 66.29 -15.99 -8.66
CA ASN A 72 65.58 -17.22 -9.05
C ASN A 72 65.08 -18.03 -7.85
N ALA A 73 65.80 -18.02 -6.72
CA ALA A 73 65.32 -18.63 -5.48
C ALA A 73 64.11 -17.88 -4.91
N GLU A 74 64.09 -16.55 -4.98
CA GLU A 74 62.92 -15.75 -4.59
C GLU A 74 61.71 -15.99 -5.49
N ILE A 75 61.89 -16.02 -6.81
CA ILE A 75 60.82 -16.33 -7.77
C ILE A 75 60.18 -17.68 -7.45
N ARG A 76 60.99 -18.70 -7.13
CA ARG A 76 60.49 -20.03 -6.73
C ARG A 76 59.68 -19.99 -5.43
N ARG A 77 60.12 -19.21 -4.44
CA ARG A 77 59.39 -19.05 -3.16
C ARG A 77 58.05 -18.35 -3.38
N THR A 78 58.01 -17.26 -4.15
CA THR A 78 56.76 -16.55 -4.41
C THR A 78 55.82 -17.37 -5.28
N LYS A 79 56.34 -18.08 -6.30
CA LYS A 79 55.55 -19.04 -7.08
C LYS A 79 54.88 -20.11 -6.19
N ALA A 80 55.61 -20.65 -5.21
CA ALA A 80 55.04 -21.63 -4.28
C ALA A 80 53.90 -21.02 -3.43
N ARG A 81 54.08 -19.78 -2.93
CA ARG A 81 53.03 -19.06 -2.19
C ARG A 81 51.79 -18.79 -3.05
N LEU A 82 51.96 -18.30 -4.27
CA LEU A 82 50.85 -18.05 -5.20
C LEU A 82 50.04 -19.33 -5.45
N LEU A 83 50.71 -20.47 -5.63
CA LEU A 83 50.01 -21.75 -5.83
C LEU A 83 49.16 -22.17 -4.62
N GLU A 84 49.49 -21.75 -3.40
CA GLU A 84 48.66 -21.97 -2.21
C GLU A 84 47.48 -21.00 -2.10
N GLU A 85 47.55 -19.84 -2.75
CA GLU A 85 46.51 -18.81 -2.73
C GLU A 85 45.43 -19.01 -3.81
N VAL A 86 45.78 -19.58 -4.96
CA VAL A 86 44.82 -19.95 -6.03
C VAL A 86 43.58 -20.69 -5.49
N PRO A 87 43.70 -21.78 -4.71
CA PRO A 87 42.51 -22.48 -4.21
C PRO A 87 41.69 -21.67 -3.20
N LYS A 88 42.27 -20.64 -2.57
CA LYS A 88 41.51 -19.72 -1.70
C LYS A 88 40.63 -18.80 -2.55
N LEU A 89 41.17 -18.33 -3.67
CA LEU A 89 40.42 -17.56 -4.67
C LEU A 89 39.25 -18.38 -5.22
N ASP A 90 39.51 -19.62 -5.64
CA ASP A 90 38.48 -20.52 -6.18
C ASP A 90 37.34 -20.74 -5.18
N ARG A 91 37.66 -20.97 -3.91
CA ARG A 91 36.65 -21.14 -2.84
C ARG A 91 35.80 -19.90 -2.62
N LEU A 92 36.38 -18.71 -2.74
CA LEU A 92 35.65 -17.46 -2.60
C LEU A 92 34.73 -17.23 -3.81
N THR A 93 35.18 -17.54 -5.02
CA THR A 93 34.35 -17.53 -6.22
C THR A 93 33.16 -18.48 -6.09
N LEU A 94 33.39 -19.74 -5.68
CA LEU A 94 32.31 -20.71 -5.51
C LEU A 94 31.25 -20.24 -4.51
N LYS A 95 31.66 -19.63 -3.38
CA LYS A 95 30.72 -19.06 -2.42
C LYS A 95 29.90 -17.92 -2.99
N LYS A 96 30.49 -17.10 -3.88
CA LYS A 96 29.78 -16.02 -4.56
C LYS A 96 28.77 -16.57 -5.57
N ASP A 97 29.16 -17.62 -6.30
CA ASP A 97 28.28 -18.29 -7.27
C ASP A 97 27.09 -18.97 -6.58
N GLU A 98 27.31 -19.63 -5.44
CA GLU A 98 26.24 -20.18 -4.60
C GLU A 98 25.27 -19.09 -4.14
N GLY A 99 25.78 -17.95 -3.67
CA GLY A 99 24.95 -16.80 -3.28
C GLY A 99 24.14 -16.23 -4.45
N LEU A 100 24.76 -16.11 -5.62
CA LEU A 100 24.10 -15.66 -6.86
C LEU A 100 23.02 -16.64 -7.32
N ALA A 101 23.24 -17.94 -7.18
CA ALA A 101 22.25 -18.96 -7.52
C ALA A 101 20.98 -18.83 -6.65
N VAL A 102 21.13 -18.63 -5.35
CA VAL A 102 20.00 -18.40 -4.43
C VAL A 102 19.24 -17.12 -4.79
N ILE A 103 19.95 -16.04 -5.13
CA ILE A 103 19.32 -14.79 -5.59
C ILE A 103 18.55 -15.03 -6.90
N SER A 104 19.12 -15.78 -7.83
CA SER A 104 18.49 -16.12 -9.11
C SER A 104 17.19 -16.91 -8.90
N GLU A 105 17.20 -17.91 -8.02
CA GLU A 105 16.01 -18.69 -7.67
C GLU A 105 14.92 -17.82 -7.01
N GLY A 106 15.31 -16.95 -6.08
CA GLY A 106 14.39 -15.99 -5.47
C GLY A 106 13.77 -15.04 -6.49
N LEU A 107 14.55 -14.60 -7.47
CA LEU A 107 14.08 -13.73 -8.56
C LEU A 107 13.11 -14.46 -9.50
N GLU A 108 13.36 -15.73 -9.82
CA GLU A 108 12.44 -16.56 -10.59
C GLU A 108 11.10 -16.73 -9.86
N THR A 109 11.14 -17.01 -8.56
CA THR A 109 9.94 -17.10 -7.72
C THR A 109 9.16 -15.78 -7.74
N LEU A 110 9.85 -14.65 -7.60
CA LEU A 110 9.23 -13.32 -7.67
C LEU A 110 8.60 -13.04 -9.04
N LYS A 111 9.28 -13.44 -10.13
CA LYS A 111 8.77 -13.32 -11.49
C LYS A 111 7.48 -14.11 -11.68
N ASN A 112 7.42 -15.33 -11.16
CA ASN A 112 6.23 -16.17 -11.25
C ASN A 112 5.06 -15.54 -10.47
N MET A 113 5.28 -15.07 -9.24
CA MET A 113 4.25 -14.35 -8.47
C MET A 113 3.76 -13.08 -9.18
N ALA A 114 4.67 -12.32 -9.79
CA ALA A 114 4.29 -11.13 -10.57
C ALA A 114 3.45 -11.50 -11.80
N GLY A 115 3.74 -12.63 -12.45
CA GLY A 115 2.93 -13.19 -13.52
C GLY A 115 1.52 -13.56 -13.05
N ASP A 116 1.42 -14.29 -11.94
CA ASP A 116 0.15 -14.68 -11.34
C ASP A 116 -0.69 -13.45 -10.94
N MET A 117 -0.04 -12.42 -10.37
CA MET A 117 -0.70 -11.14 -10.05
C MET A 117 -1.21 -10.42 -11.29
N ASN A 118 -0.46 -10.45 -12.40
CA ASN A 118 -0.91 -9.84 -13.65
C ASN A 118 -2.12 -10.58 -14.22
N GLU A 119 -2.12 -11.92 -14.19
CA GLU A 119 -3.25 -12.72 -14.65
C GLU A 119 -4.49 -12.51 -13.77
N GLU A 120 -4.33 -12.43 -12.45
CA GLU A 120 -5.41 -12.12 -11.51
C GLU A 120 -5.94 -10.68 -11.70
N LEU A 121 -5.06 -9.71 -11.99
CA LEU A 121 -5.46 -8.34 -12.33
C LEU A 121 -6.28 -8.31 -13.63
N ASP A 122 -5.83 -9.02 -14.66
CA ASP A 122 -6.55 -9.15 -15.94
C ASP A 122 -7.89 -9.88 -15.76
N ARG A 123 -7.98 -10.85 -14.83
CA ARG A 123 -9.23 -11.51 -14.44
C ARG A 123 -10.16 -10.63 -13.58
N GLN A 124 -9.65 -9.61 -12.90
CA GLN A 124 -10.45 -8.66 -12.12
C GLN A 124 -11.07 -7.53 -12.96
N VAL A 125 -10.65 -7.34 -14.22
CA VAL A 125 -11.27 -6.37 -15.15
C VAL A 125 -12.79 -6.54 -15.31
N PRO A 126 -13.35 -7.75 -15.53
CA PRO A 126 -14.81 -7.92 -15.62
C PRO A 126 -15.57 -7.76 -14.28
N LEU A 127 -14.88 -7.73 -13.13
CA LEU A 127 -15.52 -7.55 -11.83
C LEU A 127 -15.87 -6.08 -11.53
N VAL A 128 -15.14 -5.13 -12.14
CA VAL A 128 -15.42 -3.69 -12.02
C VAL A 128 -16.72 -3.33 -12.71
N ASP A 129 -17.00 -3.91 -13.89
CA ASP A 129 -18.26 -3.69 -14.62
C ASP A 129 -19.47 -4.23 -13.84
N GLU A 130 -19.31 -5.37 -13.17
CA GLU A 130 -20.38 -5.91 -12.32
C GLU A 130 -20.62 -5.04 -11.07
N ILE A 131 -19.55 -4.46 -10.49
CA ILE A 131 -19.65 -3.52 -9.37
C ILE A 131 -20.35 -2.23 -9.79
N ASP A 132 -19.96 -1.62 -10.91
CA ASP A 132 -20.63 -0.41 -11.44
C ASP A 132 -22.12 -0.67 -11.66
N SER A 133 -22.47 -1.82 -12.25
CA SER A 133 -23.88 -2.18 -12.46
C SER A 133 -24.67 -2.35 -11.16
N LYS A 134 -24.03 -2.87 -10.09
CA LYS A 134 -24.66 -3.03 -8.77
C LYS A 134 -24.79 -1.69 -8.05
N VAL A 135 -23.82 -0.79 -8.20
CA VAL A 135 -23.88 0.58 -7.68
C VAL A 135 -24.99 1.38 -8.35
N ASP A 136 -25.13 1.28 -9.68
CA ASP A 136 -26.20 1.94 -10.43
C ASP A 136 -27.59 1.44 -10.06
N ARG A 137 -27.75 0.11 -9.89
CA ARG A 137 -29.01 -0.48 -9.41
C ARG A 137 -29.34 -0.03 -7.99
N ALA A 138 -28.38 -0.09 -7.06
CA ALA A 138 -28.60 0.36 -5.69
C ALA A 138 -28.97 1.86 -5.62
N THR A 139 -28.33 2.69 -6.43
CA THR A 139 -28.64 4.13 -6.52
C THR A 139 -30.04 4.37 -7.08
N SER A 140 -30.44 3.60 -8.09
CA SER A 140 -31.78 3.68 -8.69
C SER A 140 -32.88 3.23 -7.72
N ASP A 141 -32.64 2.16 -6.97
CA ASP A 141 -33.57 1.68 -5.94
C ASP A 141 -33.69 2.66 -4.77
N LEU A 142 -32.58 3.29 -4.35
CA LEU A 142 -32.59 4.35 -3.34
C LEU A 142 -33.40 5.56 -3.84
N LYS A 143 -33.20 5.99 -5.09
CA LYS A 143 -33.98 7.07 -5.71
C LYS A 143 -35.47 6.76 -5.76
N ASN A 144 -35.84 5.54 -6.18
CA ASN A 144 -37.23 5.10 -6.27
C ASN A 144 -37.89 4.99 -4.89
N THR A 145 -37.20 4.43 -3.89
CA THR A 145 -37.71 4.37 -2.51
C THR A 145 -37.90 5.76 -1.91
N ASN A 146 -37.01 6.72 -2.20
CA ASN A 146 -37.17 8.10 -1.76
C ASN A 146 -38.40 8.77 -2.40
N VAL A 147 -38.64 8.56 -3.69
CA VAL A 147 -39.86 9.05 -4.38
C VAL A 147 -41.12 8.43 -3.77
N ARG A 148 -41.14 7.11 -3.53
CA ARG A 148 -42.28 6.42 -2.90
C ARG A 148 -42.51 6.93 -1.48
N LEU A 149 -41.46 7.13 -0.71
CA LEU A 149 -41.54 7.67 0.65
C LEU A 149 -42.12 9.09 0.63
N LYS A 150 -41.65 9.96 -0.27
CA LYS A 150 -42.18 11.32 -0.45
C LYS A 150 -43.67 11.32 -0.82
N HIS A 151 -44.10 10.42 -1.69
CA HIS A 151 -45.51 10.25 -2.03
C HIS A 151 -46.34 9.85 -0.81
N THR A 152 -45.92 8.81 -0.07
CA THR A 152 -46.60 8.36 1.16
C THR A 152 -46.69 9.47 2.21
N VAL A 153 -45.60 10.22 2.45
CA VAL A 153 -45.57 11.34 3.39
C VAL A 153 -46.56 12.44 2.97
N THR A 154 -46.62 12.76 1.68
CA THR A 154 -47.54 13.77 1.14
C THR A 154 -49.00 13.33 1.29
N GLN A 155 -49.28 12.04 1.02
CA GLN A 155 -50.61 11.46 1.17
C GLN A 155 -51.09 11.48 2.64
N LEU A 156 -50.20 11.14 3.59
CA LEU A 156 -50.52 11.21 5.03
C LEU A 156 -50.76 12.65 5.51
N ARG A 157 -49.99 13.62 5.01
CA ARG A 157 -50.21 15.05 5.29
C ARG A 157 -51.57 15.51 4.77
N SER A 158 -51.95 15.10 3.55
CA SER A 158 -53.25 15.42 2.96
C SER A 158 -54.42 14.81 3.73
N SER A 159 -54.30 13.55 4.16
CA SER A 159 -55.35 12.86 4.94
C SER A 159 -55.55 13.53 6.31
N ARG A 160 -54.46 13.91 6.98
CA ARG A 160 -54.55 14.62 8.26
C ARG A 160 -55.19 15.99 8.12
N ASN A 161 -54.83 16.74 7.07
CA ASN A 161 -55.44 18.05 6.81
C ASN A 161 -56.96 17.92 6.59
N PHE A 162 -57.39 16.95 5.78
CA PHE A 162 -58.82 16.70 5.54
C PHE A 162 -59.58 16.34 6.83
N CYS A 163 -59.00 15.52 7.70
CA CYS A 163 -59.61 15.16 8.98
C CYS A 163 -59.71 16.37 9.93
N ILE A 164 -58.67 17.21 9.97
CA ILE A 164 -58.67 18.45 10.76
C ILE A 164 -59.77 19.40 10.27
N ASP A 165 -59.93 19.56 8.95
CA ASP A 165 -60.96 20.43 8.36
C ASP A 165 -62.38 19.99 8.73
N ILE A 166 -62.66 18.68 8.71
CA ILE A 166 -63.97 18.14 9.11
C ILE A 166 -64.28 18.42 10.59
N ILE A 167 -63.31 18.17 11.48
CA ILE A 167 -63.49 18.40 12.92
C ILE A 167 -63.74 19.89 13.18
N LEU A 168 -62.98 20.77 12.52
CA LEU A 168 -63.11 22.22 12.65
C LEU A 168 -64.50 22.70 12.17
N LEU A 169 -65.03 22.12 11.09
CA LEU A 169 -66.38 22.39 10.59
C LEU A 169 -67.45 21.97 11.62
N CYS A 170 -67.34 20.78 12.22
CA CYS A 170 -68.26 20.31 13.26
C CYS A 170 -68.29 21.24 14.48
N VAL A 171 -67.14 21.75 14.93
CA VAL A 171 -67.05 22.68 16.06
C VAL A 171 -67.74 24.00 15.73
N ILE A 172 -67.51 24.57 14.53
CA ILE A 172 -68.16 25.82 14.09
C ILE A 172 -69.68 25.65 14.05
N LEU A 173 -70.18 24.54 13.48
CA LEU A 173 -71.62 24.25 13.44
C LEU A 173 -72.22 24.09 14.83
N GLY A 174 -71.51 23.43 15.76
CA GLY A 174 -71.93 23.27 17.15
C GLY A 174 -72.08 24.62 17.86
N ILE A 175 -71.11 25.53 17.69
CA ILE A 175 -71.17 26.88 18.24
C ILE A 175 -72.34 27.67 17.62
N ALA A 176 -72.51 27.60 16.30
CA ALA A 176 -73.62 28.28 15.61
C ALA A 176 -74.99 27.79 16.10
N ALA A 177 -75.16 26.47 16.27
CA ALA A 177 -76.39 25.87 16.80
C ALA A 177 -76.64 26.27 18.27
N TYR A 178 -75.59 26.33 19.09
CA TYR A 178 -75.68 26.80 20.47
C TYR A 178 -76.12 28.28 20.55
N LEU A 179 -75.51 29.14 19.73
CA LEU A 179 -75.88 30.56 19.63
C LEU A 179 -77.32 30.72 19.12
N TYR A 180 -77.74 29.94 18.12
CA TYR A 180 -79.12 29.96 17.64
C TYR A 180 -80.13 29.54 18.71
N ASN A 181 -79.83 28.48 19.47
CA ASN A 181 -80.70 28.00 20.54
C ASN A 181 -80.77 28.97 21.73
N THR A 182 -79.65 29.61 22.08
CA THR A 182 -79.63 30.63 23.14
C THR A 182 -80.37 31.89 22.69
N ASP A 183 -80.16 32.38 21.47
CA ASP A 183 -80.89 33.52 20.91
C ASP A 183 -82.41 33.25 20.84
N ARG A 184 -82.81 32.02 20.50
CA ARG A 184 -84.21 31.57 20.58
C ARG A 184 -84.77 31.58 22.01
N GLN A 185 -83.99 31.20 23.03
CA GLN A 185 -84.41 31.29 24.43
C GLN A 185 -84.56 32.75 24.89
N TYR A 186 -83.65 33.65 24.50
CA TYR A 186 -83.75 35.08 24.80
C TYR A 186 -84.99 35.71 24.13
N HIS A 187 -85.29 35.34 22.89
CA HIS A 187 -86.51 35.78 22.21
C HIS A 187 -87.80 35.25 22.87
N GLY A 188 -87.80 34.02 23.39
CA GLY A 188 -88.94 33.46 24.13
C GLY A 188 -89.20 34.14 25.48
N CYS A 189 -88.15 34.52 26.22
CA CYS A 189 -88.30 35.24 27.49
C CYS A 189 -88.75 36.70 27.30
N ALA A 190 -88.44 37.33 26.16
CA ALA A 190 -88.88 38.70 25.87
C ALA A 190 -90.40 38.84 25.66
N GLU A 191 -91.11 37.76 25.33
CA GLU A 191 -92.58 37.75 25.24
C GLU A 191 -93.29 37.57 26.60
N GLU A 192 -92.68 36.86 27.57
CA GLU A 192 -93.26 36.70 28.91
C GLU A 192 -93.12 37.95 29.80
N VAL A 193 -92.04 38.73 29.67
CA VAL A 193 -91.87 39.98 30.45
C VAL A 193 -92.81 41.10 29.98
N LYS A 194 -93.44 40.98 28.81
CA LYS A 194 -94.43 41.95 28.32
C LYS A 194 -95.81 41.82 28.98
N TRP A 195 -96.02 40.79 29.81
CA TRP A 195 -97.27 40.52 30.52
C TRP A 195 -97.14 40.40 32.04
N SER A 196 -96.04 40.89 32.64
CA SER A 196 -95.94 41.23 34.08
C SER A 196 -95.78 42.73 34.25
#